data_AF-A0A918RUF4-F1
#
_entry.id   AF-A0A918RUF4-F1
#
_cell.length_a   1.000
_cell.length_b   1.000
_cell.length_c   1.000
_cell.angle_alpha   90.00
_cell.angle_beta   90.00
_cell.angle_gamma   90.00
#
_symmetry.space_group_name_H-M   'P 1'
#
loop_
_entity.id
_entity.type
_entity.pdbx_description
1 polymer ?
#
loop_
_entity_poly.entity_id
_entity_poly.type
_entity_poly.pdbx_seq_one_letter_code
_entity_poly.pdbx_strand_id
1 'polypeptide(L)' 'METIVVTFDGVGLTDGENYHHRAGRKAVRAGFMINQDVVLQYPDGSMGRGTRILVTPKGLERLKRSMPLSLRGSEGTA' A
#
# COMPACT_ATOMS: atom_id res chain seq x y z
N MET A 1 15.54 5.19 -7.07
CA MET A 1 14.07 5.09 -7.21
C MET A 1 13.77 3.64 -7.51
N GLU A 2 12.87 3.02 -6.76
CA GLU A 2 12.48 1.63 -6.96
C GLU A 2 11.64 1.52 -8.24
N THR A 3 11.97 0.56 -9.09
CA THR A 3 11.21 0.23 -10.31
C THR A 3 10.35 -0.99 -10.00
N ILE A 4 9.06 -0.89 -10.27
CA ILE A 4 8.07 -1.92 -9.99
C ILE A 4 7.46 -2.37 -11.31
N VAL A 5 7.51 -3.67 -11.57
CA VAL A 5 6.91 -4.25 -12.78
C VAL A 5 5.42 -4.44 -12.56
N VAL A 6 4.62 -3.87 -13.46
CA VAL A 6 3.15 -3.85 -13.35
C VAL A 6 2.46 -4.38 -14.61
N THR A 7 1.18 -4.72 -14.48
CA THR A 7 0.27 -4.90 -15.61
C THR A 7 -0.04 -3.56 -16.28
N PHE A 8 -0.71 -3.58 -17.44
CA PHE A 8 -1.22 -2.36 -18.08
C PHE A 8 -2.24 -1.60 -17.20
N ASP A 9 -2.87 -2.26 -16.24
CA ASP A 9 -3.78 -1.65 -15.26
C ASP A 9 -3.05 -1.11 -14.02
N GLY A 10 -1.71 -1.08 -14.03
CA GLY A 10 -0.88 -0.56 -12.95
C GLY A 10 -0.90 -1.42 -11.68
N VAL A 11 -1.21 -2.71 -11.81
CA VAL A 11 -1.17 -3.67 -10.71
C VAL A 11 0.20 -4.35 -10.69
N GLY A 12 0.87 -4.37 -9.54
CA GLY A 12 2.17 -5.03 -9.37
C GLY A 12 2.10 -6.51 -9.66
N LEU A 13 3.01 -7.01 -10.50
CA LEU A 13 3.06 -8.44 -10.85
C LEU A 13 3.48 -9.33 -9.68
N THR A 14 4.19 -8.79 -8.70
CA THR A 14 4.75 -9.53 -7.56
C THR A 14 3.92 -9.41 -6.29
N ASP A 15 3.40 -8.22 -6.00
CA ASP A 15 2.67 -7.92 -4.76
C ASP A 15 1.15 -7.78 -4.96
N GLY A 16 0.67 -7.70 -6.20
CA GLY A 16 -0.74 -7.49 -6.51
C GLY A 16 -1.27 -6.11 -6.10
N GLU A 17 -0.40 -5.19 -5.70
CA GLU A 17 -0.77 -3.85 -5.25
C GLU A 17 -1.17 -2.97 -6.43
N ASN A 18 -2.16 -2.09 -6.24
CA ASN A 18 -2.57 -1.13 -7.26
C ASN A 18 -1.84 0.20 -7.09
N TYR A 19 -0.98 0.54 -8.04
CA TYR A 19 -0.12 1.71 -8.00
C TYR A 19 -0.75 3.00 -8.57
N HIS A 20 -1.98 2.93 -9.06
CA HIS A 20 -2.77 4.11 -9.40
C HIS A 20 -3.55 4.67 -8.21
N HIS A 21 -3.68 3.89 -7.14
CA HIS A 21 -4.36 4.33 -5.92
C HIS A 21 -3.49 5.27 -5.08
N ARG A 22 -4.16 6.11 -4.30
CA ARG A 22 -3.53 7.02 -3.34
C ARG A 22 -4.23 6.97 -2.01
N ALA A 23 -3.46 7.08 -0.94
CA ALA A 23 -3.98 7.23 0.40
C ALA A 23 -4.85 8.50 0.49
N GLY A 24 -6.01 8.36 1.12
CA GLY A 24 -6.94 9.48 1.31
C GLY A 24 -6.32 10.61 2.13
N ARG A 25 -6.62 11.87 1.77
CA ARG A 25 -6.04 13.08 2.38
C ARG A 25 -6.12 13.09 3.92
N LYS A 26 -7.22 12.59 4.49
CA LYS A 26 -7.41 12.52 5.95
C LYS A 26 -6.42 11.56 6.62
N ALA A 27 -6.16 10.40 6.01
CA ALA A 27 -5.23 9.41 6.54
C ALA A 27 -3.78 9.91 6.46
N VAL A 28 -3.44 10.59 5.36
CA VAL A 28 -2.12 11.21 5.17
C VAL A 28 -1.89 12.34 6.17
N ARG A 29 -2.82 13.29 6.29
CA ARG A 29 -2.71 14.41 7.24
C ARG A 29 -2.62 13.96 8.69
N ALA A 30 -3.30 12.88 9.05
CA ALA A 30 -3.24 12.31 10.39
C ALA A 30 -1.95 11.50 10.66
N GLY A 31 -1.13 11.28 9.64
CA GLY A 31 0.12 10.51 9.70
C GLY A 31 -0.10 9.00 9.78
N PHE A 32 -1.24 8.49 9.33
CA PHE A 32 -1.53 7.05 9.32
C PHE A 32 -1.04 6.35 8.06
N MET A 33 -0.94 7.07 6.95
CA MET A 33 -0.52 6.54 5.65
C MET A 33 0.39 7.53 4.93
N ILE A 34 1.28 7.02 4.08
CA ILE A 34 2.21 7.80 3.25
C ILE A 34 2.02 7.37 1.80
N ASN A 35 2.03 8.33 0.88
CA ASN A 35 2.10 8.10 -0.56
C ASN A 35 3.56 8.22 -0.98
N GLN A 36 4.19 7.11 -1.35
CA GLN A 36 5.56 7.08 -1.86
C GLN A 36 5.53 7.03 -3.39
N ASP A 37 6.24 7.94 -4.04
CA ASP A 37 6.37 7.92 -5.50
C ASP A 37 7.28 6.77 -5.94
N VAL A 38 6.83 6.02 -6.94
CA VAL A 38 7.55 4.87 -7.51
C VAL A 38 7.56 4.95 -9.03
N VAL A 39 8.55 4.30 -9.65
CA VAL A 39 8.61 4.15 -11.11
C VAL A 39 7.95 2.83 -11.47
N LEU A 40 7.02 2.86 -12.42
CA LEU A 40 6.34 1.68 -12.92
C LEU A 40 6.96 1.27 -14.25
N GLN A 41 7.17 -0.03 -14.44
CA GLN A 41 7.56 -0.62 -15.72
C GLN A 41 6.41 -1.46 -16.24
N TYR A 42 5.85 -1.05 -17.39
CA TYR A 42 4.74 -1.74 -18.04
C TYR A 42 5.23 -2.87 -18.95
N PRO A 43 4.35 -3.80 -19.38
CA PRO A 43 4.75 -4.95 -20.19
C PRO A 43 5.30 -4.60 -21.57
N ASP A 44 4.96 -3.42 -22.10
CA ASP A 44 5.51 -2.88 -23.36
C ASP A 44 6.91 -2.26 -23.21
N GLY A 45 7.47 -2.27 -21.99
CA GLY A 45 8.75 -1.65 -21.66
C GLY A 45 8.68 -0.15 -21.39
N SER A 46 7.49 0.45 -21.47
CA SER A 46 7.31 1.86 -21.11
C SER A 46 7.46 2.08 -19.60
N MET A 47 7.91 3.28 -19.23
CA MET A 47 8.05 3.69 -17.84
C MET A 47 6.99 4.72 -17.46
N GLY A 48 6.37 4.54 -16.30
CA GLY A 48 5.40 5.46 -15.73
C GLY A 48 5.74 5.86 -14.31
N ARG A 49 4.89 6.73 -13.74
CA ARG A 49 4.93 7.07 -12.32
C ARG A 49 3.71 6.48 -11.64
N GLY A 50 3.92 5.89 -10.47
CA GLY A 50 2.89 5.35 -9.62
C GLY A 50 3.01 5.86 -8.20
N THR A 51 2.09 5.42 -7.36
CA THR A 51 2.12 5.70 -5.93
C THR A 51 2.00 4.40 -5.17
N ARG A 52 2.98 4.11 -4.31
CA ARG A 52 2.91 3.05 -3.30
C ARG A 52 2.34 3.63 -2.01
N ILE A 53 1.29 3.00 -1.48
CA ILE A 53 0.69 3.41 -0.22
C ILE A 53 1.35 2.63 0.92
N LEU A 54 1.95 3.32 1.87
CA LEU A 54 2.54 2.72 3.07
C LEU A 54 1.72 3.07 4.31
N VAL A 55 1.45 2.09 5.16
CA VAL A 55 0.84 2.30 6.47
C VAL A 55 1.93 2.57 7.50
N THR A 56 1.80 3.68 8.24
CA THR A 56 2.78 4.03 9.27
C THR A 56 2.55 3.19 10.54
N PRO A 57 3.52 3.13 11.48
CA PRO A 57 3.29 2.49 12.79
C PRO A 57 2.04 3.03 13.50
N LYS A 58 1.83 4.35 13.46
CA LYS A 58 0.64 5.01 14.00
C LYS A 58 -0.66 4.59 13.29
N GLY A 59 -0.59 4.39 11.97
CA GLY A 59 -1.71 3.86 11.19
C GLY A 59 -2.04 2.42 11.57
N LEU A 60 -1.02 1.59 11.78
CA LEU A 60 -1.18 0.21 12.20
C LEU A 60 -1.78 0.12 13.61
N GLU A 61 -1.33 0.94 14.55
CA GLU A 61 -1.93 1.02 15.90
C GLU A 61 -3.41 1.40 15.86
N ARG A 62 -3.78 2.39 15.04
CA ARG A 62 -5.17 2.77 14.83
C ARG A 62 -5.99 1.60 14.27
N LEU A 63 -5.47 0.90 13.27
CA LEU A 63 -6.13 -0.26 12.67
C LEU A 63 -6.36 -1.36 13.71
N LYS A 64 -5.34 -1.69 14.50
CA LYS A 64 -5.46 -2.64 15.63
C LYS A 64 -6.54 -2.22 16.61
N ARG A 65 -6.65 -0.93 16.94
CA ARG A 65 -7.71 -0.39 17.83
C ARG A 65 -9.12 -0.36 17.22
N SER A 66 -9.25 -0.41 15.90
CA SER A 66 -10.55 -0.52 15.23
C SER A 66 -11.00 -1.95 14.98
N MET A 67 -10.08 -2.92 15.08
CA MET A 67 -10.42 -4.34 14.91
C MET A 67 -11.24 -4.87 16.11
N PRO A 68 -12.25 -5.71 15.87
CA PRO A 68 -12.96 -6.43 16.93
C PRO A 68 -11.98 -7.21 17.82
N LEU A 69 -12.26 -7.28 19.12
CA LEU A 69 -11.41 -7.98 20.10
C LEU A 69 -11.18 -9.45 19.72
N SER A 70 -12.13 -10.09 19.06
CA SER A 70 -12.03 -11.47 18.56
C SER A 70 -10.89 -11.69 17.55
N LEU A 71 -10.44 -10.63 16.86
CA LEU A 71 -9.35 -10.69 15.88
C LEU A 71 -8.02 -10.14 16.43
N ARG A 72 -8.00 -9.60 17.66
CA ARG A 72 -6.78 -9.04 18.27
C ARG A 72 -5.90 -10.08 18.96
N GLY A 73 -6.42 -11.29 19.18
CA GLY A 73 -5.77 -12.34 19.96
C GLY A 73 -5.52 -13.65 19.22
N SER A 74 -5.70 -13.71 17.90
CA SER A 74 -5.26 -14.88 17.13
C SER A 74 -3.75 -14.79 16.88
N GLU A 75 -2.95 -14.90 17.94
CA GLU A 75 -1.69 -15.62 17.79
C GLU A 75 -2.09 -17.02 17.33
N GLY A 76 -1.66 -17.41 16.13
CA GLY A 76 -2.04 -18.67 15.51
C GLY A 76 -1.86 -19.81 16.50
N THR A 77 -2.98 -20.40 16.92
CA THR A 77 -2.97 -21.75 17.48
C THR A 77 -2.84 -22.66 16.27
N ALA A 78 -1.60 -22.93 15.88
CA ALA A 78 -1.22 -24.05 15.04
C ALA A 78 -0.57 -25.10 15.93
#